data_AF-A0A7J2NNG5-F1
#
_entry.id   AF-A0A7J2NNG5-F1
#
_cell.length_a   1.000
_cell.length_b   1.000
_cell.length_c   1.000
_cell.angle_alpha   90.00
_cell.angle_beta   90.00
_cell.angle_gamma   90.00
#
_symmetry.space_group_name_H-M   'P 1'
#
loop_
_entity.id
_entity.type
_entity.pdbx_description
1 polymer ?
#
loop_
_entity_poly.entity_id
_entity_poly.type
_entity_poly.pdbx_seq_one_letter_code
_entity_poly.pdbx_strand_id
1 'polypeptide(L)'
;MSSKSAVILAFVGGALLIIAGVTGSAGIVGTAIEYLIDQLEGSAADILSIVLQALNFVADLGGVAVIFGGVLIYMERKRVARFIIGIGAGMGLIGFLITLISAFLHGWAYTLYFLLIISQSVGWIGVILSIAATLLAR
;
A
#
# COMPACT_ATOMS: atom_id res chain seq x y z
N MET A 1 -7.56 -25.31 9.95
CA MET A 1 -7.66 -24.14 10.85
C MET A 1 -7.85 -22.78 10.15
N SER A 2 -7.62 -22.62 8.84
CA SER A 2 -7.16 -21.32 8.33
C SER A 2 -8.19 -20.25 7.90
N SER A 3 -9.45 -20.59 7.58
CA SER A 3 -10.39 -19.59 7.00
C SER A 3 -10.60 -18.38 7.92
N LYS A 4 -10.74 -18.63 9.23
CA LYS A 4 -10.90 -17.56 10.23
C LYS A 4 -9.65 -16.69 10.34
N SER A 5 -8.45 -17.29 10.34
CA SER A 5 -7.18 -16.58 10.37
C SER A 5 -6.98 -15.74 9.11
N ALA A 6 -7.32 -16.25 7.93
CA ALA A 6 -7.25 -15.52 6.67
C ALA A 6 -8.20 -14.31 6.65
N VAL A 7 -9.42 -14.45 7.18
CA VAL A 7 -10.36 -13.31 7.31
C VAL A 7 -9.79 -12.25 8.25
N ILE A 8 -9.29 -12.64 9.42
CA ILE A 8 -8.69 -11.69 10.38
C ILE A 8 -7.50 -10.96 9.76
N LEU A 9 -6.63 -11.67 9.06
CA LEU A 9 -5.47 -11.07 8.40
C LEU A 9 -5.87 -10.12 7.26
N ALA A 10 -6.93 -10.42 6.51
CA ALA A 10 -7.46 -9.51 5.49
C ALA A 10 -8.07 -8.25 6.12
N PHE A 11 -8.80 -8.39 7.23
CA PHE A 11 -9.36 -7.24 7.94
C PHE A 11 -8.26 -6.36 8.56
N VAL A 12 -7.29 -6.96 9.24
CA VAL A 12 -6.20 -6.22 9.87
C VAL A 12 -5.28 -5.63 8.80
N GLY A 13 -4.92 -6.39 7.76
CA GLY A 13 -4.12 -5.89 6.64
C GLY A 13 -4.81 -4.74 5.89
N GLY A 14 -6.10 -4.87 5.60
CA GLY A 14 -6.89 -3.83 4.96
C GLY A 14 -7.06 -2.58 5.82
N ALA A 15 -7.30 -2.72 7.13
CA ALA A 15 -7.37 -1.59 8.05
C ALA A 15 -6.02 -0.85 8.15
N LEU A 16 -4.91 -1.58 8.22
CA LEU A 16 -3.57 -0.99 8.22
C LEU A 16 -3.25 -0.28 6.90
N LEU A 17 -3.73 -0.80 5.77
CA LEU A 17 -3.61 -0.14 4.46
C LEU A 17 -4.42 1.16 4.41
N ILE A 18 -5.64 1.19 4.96
CA ILE A 18 -6.44 2.42 5.06
C ILE A 18 -5.74 3.42 5.98
N ILE A 19 -5.28 2.99 7.16
CA ILE A 19 -4.54 3.87 8.07
C ILE A 19 -3.28 4.39 7.39
N ALA A 20 -2.58 3.56 6.63
CA ALA A 20 -1.39 3.95 5.86
C ALA A 20 -1.70 4.89 4.69
N GLY A 21 -2.85 4.76 4.03
CA GLY A 21 -3.30 5.71 3.01
C GLY A 21 -3.65 7.07 3.62
N VAL A 22 -4.43 7.07 4.70
CA VAL A 22 -4.83 8.28 5.44
C VAL A 22 -3.65 8.98 6.11
N THR A 23 -2.68 8.25 6.65
CA THR A 23 -1.47 8.82 7.26
C THR A 23 -0.40 9.21 6.23
N GLY A 24 -0.68 9.04 4.94
CA GLY A 24 0.31 9.31 3.91
C GLY A 24 1.55 8.43 4.07
N SER A 25 1.42 7.20 4.59
CA SER A 25 2.50 6.20 4.63
C SER A 25 2.63 5.43 3.32
N ALA A 26 1.62 5.48 2.45
CA ALA A 26 1.84 5.41 1.00
C ALA A 26 2.73 6.57 0.48
N GLY A 27 2.88 7.61 1.30
CA GLY A 27 3.58 8.85 1.04
C GLY A 27 5.08 8.81 1.27
N ILE A 28 5.74 7.71 0.92
CA ILE A 28 7.14 7.83 0.47
C ILE A 28 7.18 8.56 -0.88
N VAL A 29 6.13 8.37 -1.69
CA VAL A 29 5.84 9.24 -2.84
C VAL A 29 5.48 10.65 -2.37
N GLY A 30 4.66 10.79 -1.32
CA GLY A 30 4.27 12.06 -0.71
C GLY A 30 5.43 12.88 -0.15
N THR A 31 6.36 12.27 0.59
CA THR A 31 7.52 12.94 1.19
C THR A 31 8.63 13.24 0.17
N ALA A 32 8.88 12.33 -0.79
CA ALA A 32 9.79 12.60 -1.90
C ALA A 32 9.25 13.70 -2.83
N ILE A 33 7.93 13.81 -2.97
CA ILE A 33 7.28 14.82 -3.79
C ILE A 33 7.05 16.12 -3.03
N GLU A 34 6.77 16.13 -1.73
CA GLU A 34 6.76 17.34 -0.89
C GLU A 34 8.12 18.03 -0.93
N TYR A 35 9.22 17.26 -0.89
CA TYR A 35 10.57 17.80 -1.08
C TYR A 35 10.79 18.36 -2.50
N LEU A 36 10.13 17.81 -3.52
CA LEU A 36 10.13 18.34 -4.89
C LEU A 36 9.24 19.57 -5.04
N ILE A 37 8.10 19.64 -4.34
CA ILE A 37 7.16 20.78 -4.34
C ILE A 37 7.79 21.97 -3.61
N ASP A 38 8.49 21.75 -2.51
CA ASP A 38 9.19 22.79 -1.75
C ASP A 38 10.36 23.41 -2.56
N GLN A 39 10.83 22.68 -3.59
CA GLN A 39 11.81 23.16 -4.58
C GLN A 39 11.16 23.76 -5.85
N LEU A 40 9.84 23.64 -6.03
CA LEU A 40 9.09 24.07 -7.23
C LEU A 40 8.04 25.13 -6.88
N GLU A 41 8.37 26.41 -7.03
CA GLU A 41 7.38 27.48 -6.93
C GLU A 41 6.52 27.61 -8.21
N GLY A 42 5.20 27.78 -8.05
CA GLY A 42 4.26 28.13 -9.12
C GLY A 42 3.17 27.08 -9.41
N SER A 43 2.42 27.29 -10.50
CA SER A 43 1.21 26.52 -10.91
C SER A 43 1.43 25.01 -11.11
N ALA A 44 2.68 24.55 -11.13
CA ALA A 44 3.03 23.14 -11.14
C ALA A 44 2.76 22.45 -9.78
N ALA A 45 2.91 23.17 -8.65
CA ALA A 45 2.63 22.65 -7.32
C ALA A 45 1.14 22.32 -7.12
N ASP A 46 0.25 23.18 -7.62
CA ASP A 46 -1.21 22.98 -7.52
C ASP A 46 -1.66 21.74 -8.28
N ILE A 47 -1.17 21.54 -9.51
CA ILE A 47 -1.48 20.36 -10.34
C ILE A 47 -0.97 19.10 -9.65
N LEU A 48 0.22 19.14 -9.07
CA LEU A 48 0.81 18.01 -8.37
C LEU A 48 0.01 17.64 -7.11
N SER A 49 -0.50 18.64 -6.37
CA SER A 49 -1.36 18.41 -5.21
C SER A 49 -2.66 17.68 -5.55
N ILE A 50 -3.30 18.04 -6.68
CA ILE A 50 -4.54 17.41 -7.16
C ILE A 50 -4.26 15.96 -7.56
N VAL A 51 -3.14 15.71 -8.24
CA VAL A 51 -2.70 14.37 -8.62
C VAL A 51 -2.42 13.53 -7.38
N LEU A 52 -1.75 14.09 -6.37
CA LEU A 52 -1.48 13.42 -5.10
C LEU A 52 -2.77 13.08 -4.34
N GLN A 53 -3.74 13.99 -4.32
CA GLN A 53 -5.03 13.75 -3.69
C GLN A 53 -5.79 12.62 -4.40
N ALA A 54 -5.73 12.56 -5.73
CA ALA A 54 -6.29 11.45 -6.50
C ALA A 54 -5.56 10.12 -6.24
N LEU A 55 -4.22 10.14 -6.14
CA LEU A 55 -3.42 8.95 -5.82
C LEU A 55 -3.71 8.44 -4.39
N ASN A 56 -3.91 9.32 -3.42
CA ASN A 56 -4.33 8.94 -2.07
C ASN A 56 -5.72 8.29 -2.08
N PHE A 57 -6.67 8.84 -2.83
CA PHE A 57 -7.98 8.22 -3.03
C PHE A 57 -7.87 6.80 -3.60
N VAL A 58 -6.96 6.59 -4.56
CA VAL A 58 -6.72 5.26 -5.16
C VAL A 58 -6.01 4.33 -4.17
N ALA A 59 -5.08 4.84 -3.34
CA ALA A 59 -4.42 4.05 -2.30
C ALA A 59 -5.40 3.60 -1.21
N ASP A 60 -6.30 4.48 -0.78
CA ASP A 60 -7.36 4.17 0.19
C ASP A 60 -8.33 3.12 -0.34
N LEU A 61 -8.66 3.17 -1.64
CA LEU A 61 -9.46 2.14 -2.31
C LEU A 61 -8.81 0.75 -2.27
N GLY A 62 -7.47 0.69 -2.22
CA GLY A 62 -6.71 -0.56 -2.07
C GLY A 62 -7.00 -1.26 -0.74
N GLY A 63 -6.98 -0.53 0.38
CA GLY A 63 -7.31 -1.08 1.69
C GLY A 63 -8.76 -1.55 1.80
N VAL A 64 -9.70 -0.79 1.22
CA VAL A 64 -11.13 -1.17 1.14
C VAL A 64 -11.31 -2.46 0.33
N ALA A 65 -10.61 -2.60 -0.81
CA ALA A 65 -10.64 -3.81 -1.62
C ALA A 65 -10.17 -5.04 -0.84
N VAL A 66 -9.12 -4.89 -0.01
CA VAL A 66 -8.63 -5.98 0.85
C VAL A 66 -9.69 -6.39 1.89
N ILE A 67 -10.35 -5.43 2.54
CA ILE A 67 -11.43 -5.71 3.51
C ILE A 67 -12.58 -6.46 2.84
N PHE A 68 -13.03 -5.99 1.66
CA PHE A 68 -14.04 -6.68 0.86
C PHE A 68 -13.63 -8.10 0.47
N GLY A 69 -12.34 -8.27 0.14
CA GLY A 69 -11.74 -9.57 -0.07
C GLY A 69 -11.84 -10.48 1.15
N GLY A 70 -11.60 -9.95 2.36
CA GLY A 70 -11.80 -10.66 3.62
C GLY A 70 -13.24 -11.14 3.83
N VAL A 71 -14.23 -10.30 3.52
CA VAL A 71 -15.65 -10.67 3.55
C VAL A 71 -15.95 -11.79 2.56
N LEU A 72 -15.37 -11.76 1.36
CA LEU A 72 -15.52 -12.82 0.36
C LEU A 72 -14.85 -14.14 0.79
N ILE A 73 -13.76 -14.10 1.55
CA ILE A 73 -13.18 -15.31 2.18
C ILE A 73 -14.19 -15.90 3.17
N TYR A 74 -14.83 -15.06 3.98
CA TYR A 74 -15.86 -15.49 4.93
C TYR A 74 -17.07 -16.14 4.24
N MET A 75 -17.51 -15.60 3.10
CA MET A 75 -18.59 -16.19 2.28
C MET A 75 -18.17 -17.40 1.44
N GLU A 76 -17.03 -18.01 1.74
CA GLU A 76 -16.43 -19.16 1.01
C GLU A 76 -16.11 -18.89 -0.48
N ARG A 77 -16.18 -17.64 -0.94
CA ARG A 77 -15.83 -17.21 -2.31
C ARG A 77 -14.33 -16.92 -2.46
N LYS A 78 -13.51 -17.89 -2.03
CA LYS A 78 -12.03 -17.81 -2.00
C LYS A 78 -11.38 -17.40 -3.32
N ARG A 79 -11.94 -17.80 -4.47
CA ARG A 79 -11.34 -17.48 -5.79
C ARG A 79 -11.48 -15.99 -6.12
N VAL A 80 -12.64 -15.40 -5.87
CA VAL A 80 -12.92 -13.98 -6.12
C VAL A 80 -12.22 -13.12 -5.07
N ALA A 81 -12.24 -13.54 -3.80
CA ALA A 81 -11.53 -12.86 -2.73
C ALA A 81 -10.06 -12.62 -3.05
N ARG A 82 -9.36 -13.67 -3.49
CA ARG A 82 -7.93 -13.59 -3.83
C ARG A 82 -7.63 -12.65 -4.99
N PHE A 83 -8.54 -12.54 -5.96
CA PHE A 83 -8.38 -11.62 -7.07
C PHE A 83 -8.50 -10.17 -6.60
N ILE A 84 -9.49 -9.86 -5.78
CA ILE A 84 -9.71 -8.51 -5.25
C ILE A 84 -8.60 -8.09 -4.28
N ILE A 85 -8.21 -8.97 -3.34
CA ILE A 85 -7.07 -8.69 -2.44
C ILE A 85 -5.79 -8.53 -3.25
N GLY A 86 -5.58 -9.35 -4.28
CA GLY A 86 -4.43 -9.28 -5.17
C GLY A 86 -4.34 -7.95 -5.92
N ILE A 87 -5.46 -7.39 -6.39
CA ILE A 87 -5.47 -6.07 -7.03
C ILE A 87 -5.21 -4.96 -6.00
N GLY A 88 -5.89 -4.99 -4.86
CA GLY A 88 -5.75 -3.97 -3.81
C GLY A 88 -4.35 -3.93 -3.20
N ALA A 89 -3.83 -5.07 -2.75
CA ALA A 89 -2.51 -5.16 -2.14
C ALA A 89 -1.36 -5.23 -3.17
N GLY A 90 -1.61 -5.81 -4.34
CA GLY A 90 -0.60 -5.98 -5.39
C GLY A 90 -0.16 -4.67 -6.03
N MET A 91 -1.07 -3.71 -6.18
CA MET A 91 -0.70 -2.36 -6.65
C MET A 91 0.24 -1.66 -5.65
N GLY A 92 0.02 -1.83 -4.34
CA GLY A 92 0.94 -1.36 -3.30
C GLY A 92 2.33 -2.01 -3.43
N LEU A 93 2.38 -3.33 -3.62
CA LEU A 93 3.62 -4.07 -3.84
C LEU A 93 4.39 -3.57 -5.08
N ILE A 94 3.70 -3.31 -6.19
CA ILE A 94 4.31 -2.78 -7.42
C ILE A 94 4.93 -1.41 -7.18
N GLY A 95 4.21 -0.51 -6.51
CA GLY A 95 4.73 0.82 -6.15
C GLY A 95 6.04 0.75 -5.39
N PHE A 96 6.16 -0.19 -4.45
CA PHE A 96 7.40 -0.42 -3.72
C PHE A 96 8.54 -0.93 -4.55
N LEU A 97 8.29 -1.90 -5.42
CA LEU A 97 9.33 -2.41 -6.30
C LEU A 97 9.90 -1.29 -7.16
N ILE A 98 9.05 -0.39 -7.68
CA ILE A 98 9.49 0.78 -8.46
C ILE A 98 10.36 1.71 -7.59
N THR A 99 9.90 2.06 -6.39
CA THR A 99 10.66 2.93 -5.49
C THR A 99 11.96 2.31 -4.97
N LEU A 100 11.99 0.98 -4.76
CA LEU A 100 13.18 0.25 -4.34
C LEU A 100 14.22 0.22 -5.47
N ILE A 101 13.79 -0.01 -6.71
CA ILE A 101 14.66 0.08 -7.88
C ILE A 101 15.21 1.50 -8.01
N SER A 102 14.36 2.52 -7.86
CA SER A 102 14.79 3.92 -7.87
C SER A 102 15.82 4.20 -6.79
N ALA A 103 15.59 3.77 -5.54
CA ALA A 103 16.54 3.95 -4.44
C ALA A 103 17.87 3.25 -4.71
N PHE A 104 17.84 2.06 -5.34
CA PHE A 104 19.05 1.33 -5.74
C PHE A 104 19.87 2.10 -6.79
N LEU A 105 19.21 2.74 -7.76
CA LEU A 105 19.86 3.56 -8.78
C LEU A 105 20.50 4.84 -8.19
N HIS A 106 19.98 5.37 -7.09
CA HIS A 106 20.55 6.51 -6.36
C HIS A 106 21.69 6.14 -5.42
N GLY A 107 21.95 4.84 -5.23
CA GLY A 107 23.09 4.32 -4.49
C GLY A 107 22.74 3.61 -3.18
N TRP A 108 23.73 2.90 -2.64
CA TRP A 108 23.55 1.97 -1.53
C TRP A 108 23.08 2.64 -0.23
N ALA A 109 23.60 3.83 0.08
CA ALA A 109 23.21 4.58 1.27
C ALA A 109 21.72 4.97 1.26
N TYR A 110 21.21 5.43 0.11
CA TYR A 110 19.79 5.78 -0.06
C TYR A 110 18.89 4.55 0.04
N THR A 111 19.32 3.42 -0.50
CA THR A 111 18.58 2.15 -0.43
C THR A 111 18.41 1.69 1.03
N LEU A 112 19.48 1.74 1.83
CA LEU A 112 19.41 1.36 3.24
C LEU A 112 18.50 2.31 4.04
N TYR A 113 18.58 3.62 3.78
CA TYR A 113 17.74 4.61 4.45
C TYR A 113 16.25 4.41 4.12
N PHE A 114 15.95 4.20 2.84
CA PHE A 114 14.61 3.88 2.35
C PHE A 114 14.05 2.60 2.97
N LEU A 115 14.84 1.52 3.03
CA LEU A 115 14.44 0.27 3.68
C LEU A 115 14.17 0.45 5.18
N LEU A 116 14.95 1.28 5.86
CA LEU A 116 14.79 1.55 7.30
C LEU A 116 13.48 2.30 7.57
N ILE A 117 13.14 3.29 6.74
CA ILE A 117 11.86 4.02 6.81
C ILE A 117 10.68 3.08 6.54
N ILE A 118 10.78 2.25 5.50
CA ILE A 118 9.71 1.33 5.10
C ILE A 118 9.48 0.24 6.12
N SER A 119 10.54 -0.26 6.76
CA SER A 119 10.40 -1.27 7.80
C SER A 119 9.55 -0.82 8.98
N GLN A 120 9.40 0.50 9.18
CA GLN A 120 8.55 1.10 10.22
C GLN A 120 7.18 1.54 9.68
N SER A 121 6.94 1.42 8.37
CA SER A 121 5.71 1.87 7.74
C SER A 121 4.59 0.85 7.94
N VAL A 122 3.50 1.35 8.51
CA VAL A 122 2.25 0.63 8.74
C VAL A 122 1.66 0.10 7.43
N GLY A 123 1.91 0.77 6.30
CA GLY A 123 1.46 0.36 4.97
C GLY A 123 2.08 -0.95 4.50
N TRP A 124 3.38 -1.13 4.72
CA TRP A 124 4.08 -2.36 4.35
C TRP A 124 3.63 -3.56 5.15
N ILE A 125 3.42 -3.35 6.45
CA ILE A 125 2.84 -4.36 7.33
C ILE A 125 1.44 -4.74 6.82
N GLY A 126 0.63 -3.76 6.42
CA GLY A 126 -0.68 -3.97 5.82
C GLY A 126 -0.64 -4.80 4.53
N VAL A 127 0.27 -4.48 3.59
CA VAL A 127 0.46 -5.25 2.34
C VAL A 127 0.82 -6.71 2.65
N ILE A 128 1.79 -6.94 3.54
CA ILE A 128 2.28 -8.29 3.88
C ILE A 128 1.15 -9.14 4.48
N LEU A 129 0.38 -8.58 5.42
CA LEU A 129 -0.74 -9.29 6.04
C LEU A 129 -1.84 -9.61 5.04
N SER A 130 -2.10 -8.70 4.09
CA SER A 130 -3.06 -8.91 3.00
C SER A 130 -2.64 -10.04 2.05
N ILE A 131 -1.36 -10.11 1.71
CA ILE A 131 -0.80 -11.21 0.89
C ILE A 131 -0.85 -12.52 1.69
N ALA A 132 -0.49 -12.50 2.97
CA ALA A 132 -0.56 -13.67 3.85
C ALA A 132 -1.99 -14.21 3.96
N ALA A 133 -3.00 -13.34 4.07
CA ALA A 133 -4.40 -13.72 4.03
C ALA A 133 -4.77 -14.48 2.74
N THR A 134 -4.24 -14.02 1.60
CA THR A 134 -4.46 -14.64 0.28
C THR A 134 -3.85 -16.04 0.19
N LEU A 135 -2.66 -16.23 0.78
CA LEU A 135 -1.96 -17.52 0.83
C LEU A 135 -2.68 -18.50 1.77
N LEU A 136 -3.15 -18.02 2.91
CA LEU A 136 -3.85 -18.80 3.94
C LEU A 136 -5.30 -19.14 3.57
N ALA A 137 -5.90 -18.39 2.64
CA ALA A 137 -7.22 -18.67 2.09
C ALA A 137 -7.24 -19.83 1.07
N ARG A 138 -6.09 -20.45 0.75
CA ARG A 138 -6.02 -21.72 0.00
C ARG A 138 -6.83 -22.79 0.73
#